data_AF-X1N6C8-F1
#
_entry.id   AF-X1N6C8-F1
#
_cell.length_a   1.000
_cell.length_b   1.000
_cell.length_c   1.000
_cell.angle_alpha   90.00
_cell.angle_beta   90.00
_cell.angle_gamma   90.00
#
_symmetry.space_group_name_H-M   'P 1'
#
loop_
_entity.id
_entity.type
_entity.pdbx_description
1 polymer ?
#
loop_
_entity_poly.entity_id
_entity_poly.type
_entity_poly.pdbx_seq_one_letter_code
_entity_poly.pdbx_strand_id
1 'polypeptide(L)'
;WTKETLDELISKDSKIRSDFKTKNINTVDFSKKLLGQIVFLYFLQKKGWFGVARDADWGTGPKNFLRELFDGKHGKYKNFYNDILEPLFYEALRNDRSYDDDYYRLFNCKIPFLNGGLFDPINNYDWVHTDINLPDDLFSNEIITKERDKGTGILDIFDRYNFTVKEDEPLEKEVAVDPEMLGKVFENLLEVKDRKSKGTYYTPREVVHYMCQQSLINYLATEMEEKVSKDDIEKLIKYGEQFGENNTDLIDSLK
;
A
#
# COMPACT_ATOMS: atom_id res chain seq x y z
N TRP A 1 18.12 2.10 -11.07
CA TRP A 1 18.89 2.67 -9.96
C TRP A 1 18.80 1.83 -8.67
N THR A 2 17.63 1.52 -8.08
CA THR A 2 17.56 0.70 -6.84
C THR A 2 18.35 -0.62 -6.87
N LYS A 3 18.20 -1.40 -7.95
CA LYS A 3 18.92 -2.66 -8.14
C LYS A 3 20.43 -2.48 -8.25
N GLU A 4 20.88 -1.45 -8.97
CA GLU A 4 22.30 -1.15 -9.16
C GLU A 4 22.94 -0.74 -7.82
N THR A 5 22.24 0.07 -7.03
CA THR A 5 22.65 0.43 -5.66
C THR A 5 22.79 -0.80 -4.76
N LEU A 6 21.86 -1.75 -4.82
CA LEU A 6 21.96 -3.02 -4.08
C LEU A 6 23.13 -3.89 -4.54
N ASP A 7 23.35 -4.00 -5.85
CA ASP A 7 24.49 -4.76 -6.39
C ASP A 7 25.82 -4.17 -5.93
N GLU A 8 25.96 -2.85 -5.95
CA GLU A 8 27.16 -2.17 -5.45
C GLU A 8 27.36 -2.44 -3.96
N LEU A 9 26.29 -2.40 -3.17
CA LEU A 9 26.33 -2.64 -1.73
C LEU A 9 26.75 -4.09 -1.42
N ILE A 10 26.17 -5.08 -2.11
CA ILE A 10 26.55 -6.50 -2.01
C ILE A 10 27.99 -6.75 -2.47
N SER A 11 28.49 -5.97 -3.43
CA SER A 11 29.88 -6.05 -3.89
C SER A 11 30.89 -5.59 -2.83
N LYS A 12 30.46 -4.71 -1.90
CA LYS A 12 31.29 -4.13 -0.84
C LYS A 12 31.14 -4.85 0.50
N ASP A 13 29.97 -5.42 0.79
CA ASP A 13 29.68 -6.09 2.06
C ASP A 13 29.59 -7.61 1.92
N SER A 14 30.52 -8.33 2.57
CA SER A 14 30.56 -9.80 2.54
C SER A 14 29.44 -10.46 3.34
N LYS A 15 28.93 -9.81 4.39
CA LYS A 15 27.87 -10.35 5.25
C LYS A 15 26.54 -10.35 4.50
N ILE A 16 26.19 -9.22 3.88
CA ILE A 16 24.98 -9.08 3.07
C ILE A 16 25.03 -10.05 1.90
N ARG A 17 26.18 -10.16 1.23
CA ARG A 17 26.37 -11.14 0.14
C ARG A 17 26.14 -12.57 0.60
N SER A 18 26.67 -12.95 1.77
CA SER A 18 26.53 -14.30 2.30
C SER A 18 25.08 -14.60 2.67
N ASP A 19 24.38 -13.67 3.32
CA ASP A 19 22.98 -13.86 3.70
C ASP A 19 22.08 -13.94 2.47
N PHE A 20 22.21 -13.00 1.52
CA PHE A 20 21.45 -13.02 0.26
C PHE A 20 21.67 -14.32 -0.53
N LYS A 21 22.91 -14.80 -0.59
CA LYS A 21 23.21 -16.08 -1.26
C LYS A 21 22.56 -17.26 -0.53
N THR A 22 22.64 -17.30 0.80
CA THR A 22 22.10 -18.39 1.62
C THR A 22 20.57 -18.43 1.56
N LYS A 23 19.94 -17.26 1.56
CA LYS A 23 18.49 -17.08 1.52
C LYS A 23 17.95 -17.03 0.09
N ASN A 24 18.80 -17.20 -0.93
CA ASN A 24 18.42 -17.16 -2.34
C ASN A 24 17.66 -15.87 -2.73
N ILE A 25 18.17 -14.72 -2.27
CA ILE A 25 17.60 -13.40 -2.51
C ILE A 25 18.30 -12.77 -3.70
N ASN A 26 17.49 -12.39 -4.68
CA ASN A 26 17.93 -11.64 -5.86
C ASN A 26 17.72 -10.14 -5.62
N THR A 27 18.69 -9.31 -6.00
CA THR A 27 18.62 -7.84 -5.90
C THR A 27 17.49 -7.25 -6.73
N VAL A 28 17.12 -7.89 -7.84
CA VAL A 28 15.94 -7.52 -8.64
C VAL A 28 14.67 -7.70 -7.81
N ASP A 29 14.48 -8.86 -7.20
CA ASP A 29 13.26 -9.19 -6.44
C ASP A 29 13.17 -8.33 -5.17
N PHE A 30 14.29 -8.09 -4.51
CA PHE A 30 14.38 -7.16 -3.38
C PHE A 30 13.98 -5.74 -3.81
N SER A 31 14.53 -5.24 -4.93
CA SER A 31 14.19 -3.89 -5.44
C SER A 31 12.71 -3.77 -5.76
N LYS A 32 12.13 -4.77 -6.42
CA LYS A 32 10.71 -4.81 -6.75
C LYS A 32 9.84 -4.81 -5.49
N LYS A 33 10.20 -5.63 -4.49
CA LYS A 33 9.48 -5.70 -3.22
C LYS A 33 9.57 -4.37 -2.45
N LEU A 34 10.76 -3.77 -2.37
CA LEU A 34 10.96 -2.46 -1.73
C LEU A 34 10.08 -1.37 -2.37
N LEU A 35 10.11 -1.27 -3.70
CA LEU A 35 9.26 -0.32 -4.42
C LEU A 35 7.77 -0.61 -4.17
N GLY A 36 7.35 -1.88 -4.22
CA GLY A 36 5.97 -2.27 -3.93
C GLY A 36 5.53 -1.91 -2.50
N GLN A 37 6.40 -2.11 -1.50
CA GLN A 37 6.15 -1.70 -0.12
C GLN A 37 5.95 -0.19 0.00
N ILE A 38 6.86 0.62 -0.57
CA ILE A 38 6.77 2.08 -0.51
C ILE A 38 5.52 2.58 -1.23
N VAL A 39 5.26 2.09 -2.44
CA VAL A 39 4.06 2.44 -3.23
C VAL A 39 2.78 2.14 -2.45
N PHE A 40 2.70 0.98 -1.78
CA PHE A 40 1.54 0.61 -0.97
C PHE A 40 1.29 1.61 0.17
N LEU A 41 2.36 2.03 0.85
CA LEU A 41 2.27 3.03 1.91
C LEU A 41 1.88 4.41 1.37
N TYR A 42 2.36 4.79 0.19
CA TYR A 42 1.95 6.03 -0.49
C TYR A 42 0.44 6.08 -0.79
N PHE A 43 -0.14 4.94 -1.12
CA PHE A 43 -1.58 4.80 -1.28
C PHE A 43 -2.29 4.90 0.07
N LEU A 44 -1.87 4.11 1.05
CA LEU A 44 -2.60 4.00 2.31
C LEU A 44 -2.50 5.27 3.17
N GLN A 45 -1.39 6.01 3.09
CA GLN A 45 -1.24 7.28 3.81
C GLN A 45 -2.30 8.32 3.40
N LYS A 46 -2.90 8.21 2.20
CA LYS A 46 -3.99 9.12 1.77
C LYS A 46 -5.25 8.97 2.61
N LYS A 47 -5.44 7.82 3.26
CA LYS A 47 -6.50 7.60 4.25
C LYS A 47 -6.22 8.24 5.61
N GLY A 48 -5.03 8.80 5.84
CA GLY A 48 -4.63 9.39 7.12
C GLY A 48 -4.41 8.34 8.22
N TRP A 49 -4.10 7.10 7.84
CA TRP A 49 -3.94 5.98 8.76
C TRP A 49 -2.54 5.84 9.35
N PHE A 50 -1.56 6.60 8.89
CA PHE A 50 -0.22 6.56 9.48
C PHE A 50 0.08 7.86 10.22
N GLY A 51 0.94 7.80 11.24
CA GLY A 51 1.36 9.00 11.96
C GLY A 51 0.26 9.59 12.85
N VAL A 52 -0.77 8.82 13.19
CA VAL A 52 -1.88 9.28 14.04
C VAL A 52 -1.35 9.48 15.47
N ALA A 53 -1.71 10.60 16.11
CA ALA A 53 -1.30 10.86 17.48
C ALA A 53 -1.92 9.82 18.44
N ARG A 54 -1.27 9.59 19.59
CA ARG A 54 -1.64 8.53 20.54
C ARG A 54 -3.10 8.58 21.00
N ASP A 55 -3.64 9.78 21.19
CA ASP A 55 -5.01 9.97 21.68
C ASP A 55 -5.95 10.50 20.58
N ALA A 56 -5.52 10.48 19.31
CA ALA A 56 -6.31 10.94 18.19
C ALA A 56 -7.06 9.78 17.50
N ASP A 57 -8.13 10.15 16.81
CA ASP A 57 -8.93 9.24 16.00
C ASP A 57 -8.19 8.81 14.73
N TRP A 58 -8.43 7.57 14.28
CA TRP A 58 -7.93 7.08 13.01
C TRP A 58 -8.35 7.96 11.84
N GLY A 59 -7.45 8.16 10.88
CA GLY A 59 -7.70 9.01 9.71
C GLY A 59 -7.25 10.46 9.87
N THR A 60 -6.82 10.86 11.07
CA THR A 60 -6.27 12.20 11.35
C THR A 60 -4.78 12.35 11.05
N GLY A 61 -4.12 11.26 10.68
CA GLY A 61 -2.68 11.23 10.41
C GLY A 61 -2.30 11.97 9.12
N PRO A 62 -1.01 12.34 8.96
CA PRO A 62 -0.50 13.01 7.77
C PRO A 62 -0.68 12.18 6.49
N LYS A 63 -1.07 12.85 5.41
CA LYS A 63 -1.19 12.25 4.05
C LYS A 63 0.15 12.14 3.30
N ASN A 64 1.23 12.52 3.97
CA ASN A 64 2.62 12.54 3.51
C ASN A 64 3.56 11.89 4.55
N PHE A 65 3.05 10.94 5.35
CA PHE A 65 3.77 10.32 6.47
C PHE A 65 5.17 9.80 6.12
N LEU A 66 5.35 9.16 4.96
CA LEU A 66 6.68 8.68 4.55
C LEU A 66 7.70 9.81 4.35
N ARG A 67 7.24 10.97 3.87
CA ARG A 67 8.08 12.16 3.77
C ARG A 67 8.41 12.70 5.15
N GLU A 68 7.47 12.70 6.08
CA GLU A 68 7.72 13.13 7.47
C GLU A 68 8.71 12.23 8.20
N LEU A 69 8.66 10.92 7.93
CA LEU A 69 9.65 9.95 8.41
C LEU A 69 11.04 10.27 7.85
N PHE A 70 11.16 10.53 6.55
CA PHE A 70 12.42 10.90 5.91
C PHE A 70 12.96 12.25 6.43
N ASP A 71 12.10 13.23 6.65
CA ASP A 71 12.48 14.54 7.20
C ASP A 71 12.86 14.47 8.69
N GLY A 72 12.79 13.29 9.31
CA GLY A 72 13.17 13.05 10.70
C GLY A 72 12.19 13.62 11.73
N LYS A 73 10.94 13.91 11.34
CA LYS A 73 9.91 14.46 12.25
C LYS A 73 9.48 13.46 13.32
N HIS A 74 9.59 12.17 13.03
CA HIS A 74 9.20 11.08 13.93
C HIS A 74 10.37 10.45 14.69
N GLY A 75 11.58 10.99 14.55
CA GLY A 75 12.78 10.45 15.16
C GLY A 75 14.01 10.69 14.30
N LYS A 76 15.18 10.75 14.94
CA LYS A 76 16.46 10.81 14.23
C LYS A 76 16.90 9.42 13.81
N TYR A 77 17.50 9.33 12.65
CA TYR A 77 18.07 8.10 12.12
C TYR A 77 19.46 8.37 11.50
N LYS A 78 20.22 7.30 11.23
CA LYS A 78 21.49 7.35 10.50
C LYS A 78 21.35 6.86 9.06
N ASN A 79 20.48 5.89 8.83
CA ASN A 79 20.14 5.38 7.52
C ASN A 79 18.63 5.19 7.37
N PHE A 80 18.02 5.78 6.36
CA PHE A 80 16.57 5.77 6.21
C PHE A 80 16.02 4.36 5.98
N TYR A 81 16.71 3.53 5.20
CA TYR A 81 16.22 2.17 4.97
C TYR A 81 16.30 1.33 6.25
N ASN A 82 17.50 1.24 6.82
CA ASN A 82 17.81 0.35 7.93
C ASN A 82 17.12 0.75 9.23
N ASP A 83 17.10 2.05 9.56
CA ASP A 83 16.62 2.53 10.86
C ASP A 83 15.13 2.91 10.84
N ILE A 84 14.55 3.16 9.66
CA ILE A 84 13.14 3.60 9.53
C ILE A 84 12.31 2.59 8.74
N LEU A 85 12.68 2.29 7.49
CA LEU A 85 11.84 1.43 6.63
C LEU A 85 11.80 -0.02 7.09
N GLU A 86 12.92 -0.62 7.50
CA GLU A 86 12.93 -2.01 8.00
C GLU A 86 12.07 -2.17 9.28
N PRO A 87 12.20 -1.34 10.33
CA PRO A 87 11.31 -1.40 11.48
C PRO A 87 9.85 -1.09 11.11
N LEU A 88 9.60 -0.12 10.23
CA LEU A 88 8.25 0.17 9.74
C LEU A 88 7.62 -1.06 9.08
N PHE A 89 8.34 -1.71 8.16
CA PHE A 89 7.83 -2.88 7.45
C PHE A 89 7.72 -4.09 8.37
N TYR A 90 8.84 -4.51 8.96
CA TYR A 90 8.98 -5.85 9.53
C TYR A 90 8.57 -5.93 11.01
N GLU A 91 8.37 -4.78 11.65
CA GLU A 91 7.88 -4.70 13.02
C GLU A 91 6.52 -3.99 13.09
N ALA A 92 6.43 -2.74 12.64
CA ALA A 92 5.25 -1.92 12.83
C ALA A 92 4.06 -2.48 12.02
N LEU A 93 4.17 -2.58 10.71
CA LEU A 93 3.06 -2.97 9.86
C LEU A 93 2.75 -4.49 9.93
N ARG A 94 3.73 -5.27 10.42
CA ARG A 94 3.66 -6.73 10.49
C ARG A 94 3.10 -7.28 11.80
N ASN A 95 3.32 -6.64 12.93
CA ASN A 95 2.89 -7.18 14.23
C ASN A 95 1.64 -6.45 14.72
N ASP A 96 0.64 -7.22 15.19
CA ASP A 96 -0.55 -6.69 15.83
C ASP A 96 -0.18 -6.04 17.18
N ARG A 97 -0.58 -4.77 17.34
CA ARG A 97 -0.39 -3.97 18.55
C ARG A 97 -1.70 -3.37 19.06
N SER A 98 -2.84 -3.98 18.72
CA SER A 98 -4.16 -3.57 19.21
C SER A 98 -4.24 -3.49 20.74
N TYR A 99 -3.42 -4.28 21.45
CA TYR A 99 -3.30 -4.24 22.90
C TYR A 99 -2.73 -2.92 23.46
N ASP A 100 -2.02 -2.12 22.66
CA ASP A 100 -1.45 -0.80 23.00
C ASP A 100 -2.02 0.27 22.07
N ASP A 101 -3.28 0.11 21.61
CA ASP A 101 -3.98 1.03 20.70
C ASP A 101 -3.16 1.34 19.44
N ASP A 102 -2.49 0.30 18.90
CA ASP A 102 -1.62 0.32 17.73
C ASP A 102 -0.45 1.31 17.81
N TYR A 103 -0.12 1.77 19.01
CA TYR A 103 0.95 2.71 19.27
C TYR A 103 2.32 2.07 18.99
N TYR A 104 3.13 2.74 18.17
CA TYR A 104 4.48 2.32 17.85
C TYR A 104 5.50 3.29 18.44
N ARG A 105 6.22 2.80 19.46
CA ARG A 105 7.14 3.62 20.28
C ARG A 105 8.23 4.30 19.47
N LEU A 106 8.77 3.64 18.45
CA LEU A 106 9.90 4.15 17.68
C LEU A 106 9.55 5.46 16.94
N PHE A 107 8.32 5.57 16.41
CA PHE A 107 7.86 6.75 15.67
C PHE A 107 6.91 7.65 16.47
N ASN A 108 6.65 7.29 17.74
CA ASN A 108 5.79 8.01 18.67
C ASN A 108 4.38 8.31 18.10
N CYS A 109 3.80 7.35 17.38
CA CYS A 109 2.49 7.49 16.74
C CYS A 109 1.79 6.13 16.59
N LYS A 110 0.50 6.11 16.27
CA LYS A 110 -0.21 4.89 15.90
C LYS A 110 0.12 4.48 14.47
N ILE A 111 0.29 3.18 14.27
CA ILE A 111 0.56 2.56 12.98
C ILE A 111 -0.24 1.26 12.90
N PRO A 112 -1.12 1.11 11.89
CA PRO A 112 -2.02 -0.02 11.80
C PRO A 112 -1.24 -1.29 11.44
N PHE A 113 -1.81 -2.42 11.84
CA PHE A 113 -1.38 -3.73 11.37
C PHE A 113 -1.97 -4.03 9.98
N LEU A 114 -1.13 -4.53 9.05
CA LEU A 114 -1.49 -4.78 7.65
C LEU A 114 -1.21 -6.22 7.19
N ASN A 115 -0.98 -7.14 8.13
CA ASN A 115 -0.62 -8.55 7.91
C ASN A 115 0.76 -8.81 7.26
N GLY A 116 1.34 -9.98 7.58
CA GLY A 116 2.69 -10.41 7.17
C GLY A 116 2.77 -11.08 5.81
N GLY A 117 2.66 -10.32 4.72
CA GLY A 117 2.92 -10.82 3.37
C GLY A 117 3.86 -9.90 2.60
N LEU A 118 3.34 -8.73 2.22
CA LEU A 118 4.16 -7.68 1.61
C LEU A 118 5.22 -7.17 2.60
N PHE A 119 4.87 -7.11 3.88
CA PHE A 119 5.69 -6.62 4.98
C PHE A 119 6.45 -7.73 5.73
N ASP A 120 6.66 -8.88 5.10
CA ASP A 120 7.62 -9.88 5.58
C ASP A 120 9.00 -9.66 4.95
N PRO A 121 10.11 -9.91 5.67
CA PRO A 121 11.45 -9.94 5.08
C PRO A 121 11.51 -10.99 3.95
N ILE A 122 12.13 -10.66 2.81
CA ILE A 122 12.22 -11.60 1.69
C ILE A 122 13.01 -12.84 2.11
N ASN A 123 12.42 -14.02 1.93
CA ASN A 123 12.98 -15.31 2.35
C ASN A 123 13.50 -15.35 3.79
N ASN A 124 12.92 -14.56 4.70
CA ASN A 124 13.34 -14.43 6.09
C ASN A 124 14.86 -14.19 6.23
N TYR A 125 15.38 -13.22 5.46
CA TYR A 125 16.72 -12.68 5.69
C TYR A 125 16.79 -12.01 7.05
N ASP A 126 17.98 -12.00 7.63
CA ASP A 126 18.19 -11.55 9.00
C ASP A 126 18.37 -10.04 9.05
N TRP A 127 17.27 -9.30 8.91
CA TRP A 127 17.25 -7.83 8.93
C TRP A 127 17.66 -7.23 10.29
N VAL A 128 17.65 -8.02 11.36
CA VAL A 128 18.07 -7.57 12.70
C VAL A 128 19.58 -7.56 12.83
N HIS A 129 20.26 -8.49 12.16
CA HIS A 129 21.72 -8.63 12.24
C HIS A 129 22.44 -8.27 10.94
N THR A 130 21.74 -8.06 9.84
CA THR A 130 22.34 -7.76 8.53
C THR A 130 21.93 -6.37 8.08
N ASP A 131 22.77 -5.38 8.39
CA ASP A 131 22.47 -3.99 8.10
C ASP A 131 22.51 -3.71 6.59
N ILE A 132 21.38 -3.36 5.98
CA ILE A 132 21.30 -2.99 4.56
C ILE A 132 21.29 -1.47 4.44
N ASN A 133 22.46 -0.85 4.46
CA ASN A 133 22.58 0.61 4.43
C ASN A 133 22.41 1.19 3.02
N LEU A 134 21.19 1.20 2.49
CA LEU A 134 20.87 1.87 1.22
C LEU A 134 21.09 3.39 1.38
N PRO A 135 21.83 4.06 0.48
CA PRO A 135 22.07 5.50 0.55
C PRO A 135 20.77 6.30 0.63
N ASP A 136 20.70 7.29 1.52
CA ASP A 136 19.50 8.12 1.68
C ASP A 136 19.12 8.89 0.38
N ASP A 137 20.12 9.23 -0.43
CA ASP A 137 19.97 9.82 -1.77
C ASP A 137 19.13 8.95 -2.72
N LEU A 138 19.02 7.64 -2.47
CA LEU A 138 18.12 6.74 -3.19
C LEU A 138 16.65 7.11 -3.01
N PHE A 139 16.30 7.61 -1.82
CA PHE A 139 14.94 7.91 -1.42
C PHE A 139 14.58 9.38 -1.66
N SER A 140 15.51 10.30 -1.39
CA SER A 140 15.33 11.71 -1.71
C SER A 140 16.66 12.40 -1.93
N ASN A 141 16.74 13.30 -2.90
CA ASN A 141 17.93 14.09 -3.15
C ASN A 141 17.59 15.47 -3.75
N GLU A 142 18.61 16.29 -3.97
CA GLU A 142 18.49 17.66 -4.48
C GLU A 142 18.82 17.76 -5.99
N ILE A 143 18.89 16.63 -6.71
CA ILE A 143 19.24 16.61 -8.13
C ILE A 143 18.09 17.22 -8.94
N ILE A 144 18.40 18.19 -9.80
CA ILE A 144 17.41 18.80 -10.70
C ILE A 144 17.37 18.02 -12.02
N THR A 145 16.18 17.58 -12.43
CA THR A 145 16.00 16.84 -13.70
C THR A 145 16.09 17.77 -14.91
N LYS A 146 16.12 17.19 -16.12
CA LYS A 146 16.06 17.95 -17.36
C LYS A 146 14.76 18.74 -17.49
N GLU A 147 13.68 18.21 -16.93
CA GLU A 147 12.36 18.84 -16.84
C GLU A 147 12.28 19.92 -15.75
N ARG A 148 13.38 20.18 -15.01
CA ARG A 148 13.49 21.12 -13.88
C ARG A 148 12.74 20.69 -12.61
N ASP A 149 12.40 19.42 -12.50
CA ASP A 149 11.86 18.90 -11.26
C ASP A 149 12.98 18.75 -10.23
N LYS A 150 12.66 18.98 -8.96
CA LYS A 150 13.58 18.77 -7.84
C LYS A 150 13.52 17.33 -7.34
N GLY A 151 14.70 16.74 -7.18
CA GLY A 151 14.92 15.40 -6.67
C GLY A 151 14.79 14.31 -7.73
N THR A 152 15.37 13.16 -7.44
CA THR A 152 15.28 11.96 -8.28
C THR A 152 15.10 10.70 -7.45
N GLY A 153 15.00 10.85 -6.13
CA GLY A 153 14.80 9.73 -5.23
C GLY A 153 13.40 9.14 -5.36
N ILE A 154 13.21 7.95 -4.79
CA ILE A 154 11.93 7.22 -4.84
C ILE A 154 10.78 8.10 -4.30
N LEU A 155 10.99 8.75 -3.16
CA LEU A 155 9.98 9.63 -2.55
C LEU A 155 9.74 10.89 -3.39
N ASP A 156 10.80 11.46 -3.98
CA ASP A 156 10.70 12.67 -4.81
C ASP A 156 9.87 12.43 -6.07
N ILE A 157 9.99 11.23 -6.65
CA ILE A 157 9.21 10.81 -7.81
C ILE A 157 7.76 10.57 -7.39
N PHE A 158 7.52 9.81 -6.32
CA PHE A 158 6.16 9.49 -5.89
C PHE A 158 5.38 10.70 -5.38
N ASP A 159 6.04 11.68 -4.76
CA ASP A 159 5.40 12.92 -4.32
C ASP A 159 4.83 13.75 -5.49
N ARG A 160 5.27 13.52 -6.73
CA ARG A 160 4.74 14.20 -7.93
C ARG A 160 3.44 13.60 -8.44
N TYR A 161 3.15 12.36 -8.07
CA TYR A 161 1.93 11.67 -8.49
C TYR A 161 0.85 11.81 -7.42
N ASN A 162 -0.39 11.97 -7.86
CA ASN A 162 -1.51 11.90 -6.94
C ASN A 162 -1.82 10.42 -6.69
N PHE A 163 -2.09 10.03 -5.44
CA PHE A 163 -2.56 8.67 -5.15
C PHE A 163 -4.03 8.81 -4.75
N THR A 164 -4.92 8.11 -5.45
CA THR A 164 -6.37 8.19 -5.23
C THR A 164 -6.94 6.85 -4.80
N VAL A 165 -7.98 6.89 -3.97
CA VAL A 165 -8.72 5.70 -3.55
C VAL A 165 -10.07 5.59 -4.29
N LYS A 166 -10.34 6.52 -5.21
CA LYS A 166 -11.53 6.55 -6.05
C LYS A 166 -11.12 6.23 -7.50
N GLU A 167 -11.85 5.34 -8.16
CA GLU A 167 -11.59 4.90 -9.54
C GLU A 167 -12.41 5.71 -10.57
N ASP A 168 -13.32 6.55 -10.09
CA ASP A 168 -14.54 6.99 -10.78
C ASP A 168 -14.54 8.46 -11.26
N GLU A 169 -13.42 9.17 -11.21
CA GLU A 169 -13.32 10.57 -11.70
C GLU A 169 -12.45 10.68 -12.97
N PRO A 170 -13.05 10.89 -14.17
CA PRO A 170 -12.33 10.86 -15.47
C PRO A 170 -11.33 12.01 -15.68
N LEU A 171 -11.50 13.13 -14.97
CA LEU A 171 -10.67 14.34 -15.15
C LEU A 171 -9.38 14.33 -14.31
N GLU A 172 -9.30 13.53 -13.24
CA GLU A 172 -8.08 13.36 -12.42
C GLU A 172 -7.19 12.18 -12.89
N LYS A 173 -7.64 11.44 -13.92
CA LYS A 173 -7.15 10.12 -14.29
C LYS A 173 -5.73 10.10 -14.88
N GLU A 174 -5.21 11.20 -15.41
CA GLU A 174 -3.89 11.21 -16.07
C GLU A 174 -2.70 11.26 -15.10
N VAL A 175 -2.91 11.66 -13.83
CA VAL A 175 -1.82 11.83 -12.84
C VAL A 175 -2.07 11.01 -11.55
N ALA A 176 -3.22 10.34 -11.46
CA ALA A 176 -3.62 9.61 -10.28
C ALA A 176 -3.29 8.10 -10.35
N VAL A 177 -2.70 7.56 -9.27
CA VAL A 177 -2.46 6.13 -9.08
C VAL A 177 -3.60 5.55 -8.24
N ASP A 178 -4.34 4.60 -8.81
CA ASP A 178 -5.54 3.97 -8.22
C ASP A 178 -5.28 2.50 -7.76
N PRO A 179 -6.24 1.85 -7.04
CA PRO A 179 -6.10 0.47 -6.59
C PRO A 179 -5.92 -0.56 -7.71
N GLU A 180 -6.51 -0.34 -8.88
CA GLU A 180 -6.44 -1.26 -10.03
C GLU A 180 -5.03 -1.23 -10.66
N MET A 181 -4.48 -0.03 -10.87
CA MET A 181 -3.10 0.18 -11.31
C MET A 181 -2.13 -0.45 -10.31
N LEU A 182 -2.39 -0.32 -9.01
CA LEU A 182 -1.63 -1.01 -7.98
C LEU A 182 -1.71 -2.52 -8.14
N GLY A 183 -2.91 -3.09 -8.29
CA GLY A 183 -3.09 -4.53 -8.52
C GLY A 183 -2.25 -5.04 -9.70
N LYS A 184 -2.32 -4.35 -10.84
CA LYS A 184 -1.53 -4.68 -12.04
C LYS A 184 -0.02 -4.52 -11.83
N VAL A 185 0.41 -3.47 -11.14
CA VAL A 185 1.82 -3.26 -10.79
C VAL A 185 2.29 -4.38 -9.86
N PHE A 186 1.51 -4.75 -8.85
CA PHE A 186 1.82 -5.88 -7.96
C PHE A 186 1.88 -7.21 -8.72
N GLU A 187 0.93 -7.49 -9.62
CA GLU A 187 0.94 -8.70 -10.45
C GLU A 187 2.19 -8.81 -11.32
N ASN A 188 2.63 -7.70 -11.92
CA ASN A 188 3.80 -7.62 -12.78
C ASN A 188 5.12 -7.65 -11.99
N LEU A 189 5.12 -7.09 -10.77
CA LEU A 189 6.29 -7.11 -9.88
C LEU A 189 6.47 -8.49 -9.22
N LEU A 190 5.39 -9.24 -8.99
CA LEU A 190 5.42 -10.54 -8.30
C LEU A 190 5.65 -11.78 -9.19
N GLU A 191 5.74 -11.64 -10.52
CA GLU A 191 6.18 -12.73 -11.40
C GLU A 191 7.70 -12.94 -11.29
N VAL A 192 8.23 -14.14 -11.01
CA VAL A 192 8.04 -15.38 -11.79
C VAL A 192 8.05 -16.69 -10.95
N LYS A 193 8.34 -16.69 -9.64
CA LYS A 193 8.58 -17.96 -8.90
C LYS A 193 7.48 -18.46 -7.96
N ASP A 194 6.52 -17.62 -7.56
CA ASP A 194 5.55 -17.96 -6.48
C ASP A 194 4.08 -18.12 -6.92
N ARG A 195 3.75 -17.94 -8.21
CA ARG A 195 2.35 -18.02 -8.70
C ARG A 195 1.70 -19.39 -8.48
N LYS A 196 2.48 -20.47 -8.48
CA LYS A 196 1.97 -21.84 -8.25
C LYS A 196 1.94 -22.26 -6.78
N SER A 197 2.77 -21.65 -5.93
CA SER A 197 2.92 -22.05 -4.52
C SER A 197 1.91 -21.33 -3.60
N LYS A 198 1.51 -20.08 -3.92
CA LYS A 198 0.67 -19.25 -3.03
C LYS A 198 -0.78 -19.03 -3.49
N GLY A 199 -1.13 -19.37 -4.73
CA GLY A 199 -2.52 -19.26 -5.23
C GLY A 199 -3.08 -17.83 -5.33
N THR A 200 -2.22 -16.82 -5.24
CA THR A 200 -2.61 -15.40 -5.29
C THR A 200 -2.72 -14.94 -6.75
N TYR A 201 -3.92 -15.07 -7.31
CA TYR A 201 -4.30 -14.42 -8.57
C TYR A 201 -5.25 -13.27 -8.25
N TYR A 202 -5.02 -12.12 -8.87
CA TYR A 202 -6.01 -11.05 -8.84
C TYR A 202 -7.24 -11.50 -9.62
N THR A 203 -8.41 -11.31 -9.01
CA THR A 203 -9.69 -11.57 -9.66
C THR A 203 -10.15 -10.24 -10.27
N PRO A 204 -10.38 -10.17 -11.61
CA PRO A 204 -10.84 -8.95 -12.26
C PRO A 204 -12.07 -8.34 -11.59
N ARG A 205 -12.16 -7.00 -11.59
CA ARG A 205 -13.23 -6.26 -10.90
C ARG A 205 -14.61 -6.70 -11.34
N GLU A 206 -14.81 -6.97 -12.62
CA GLU A 206 -16.08 -7.44 -13.17
C GLU A 206 -16.49 -8.79 -12.58
N VAL A 207 -15.52 -9.68 -12.36
CA VAL A 207 -15.74 -11.00 -11.76
C VAL A 207 -16.08 -10.85 -10.28
N VAL A 208 -15.33 -10.04 -9.52
CA VAL A 208 -15.63 -9.79 -8.10
C VAL A 208 -17.01 -9.15 -7.95
N HIS A 209 -17.30 -8.12 -8.74
CA HIS A 209 -18.58 -7.41 -8.72
C HIS A 209 -19.74 -8.36 -9.04
N TYR A 210 -19.62 -9.17 -10.09
CA TYR A 210 -20.60 -10.18 -10.44
C TYR A 210 -20.81 -11.20 -9.31
N MET A 211 -19.72 -11.74 -8.74
CA MET A 211 -19.79 -12.73 -7.66
C MET A 211 -20.47 -12.16 -6.41
N CYS A 212 -20.15 -10.91 -6.03
CA CYS A 212 -20.81 -10.22 -4.92
C CYS A 212 -22.30 -10.02 -5.20
N GLN A 213 -22.67 -9.51 -6.39
CA GLN A 213 -24.07 -9.32 -6.76
C GLN A 213 -24.86 -10.62 -6.69
N GLN A 214 -24.36 -11.70 -7.31
CA GLN A 214 -25.05 -13.00 -7.29
C GLN A 214 -25.15 -13.58 -5.88
N SER A 215 -24.10 -13.44 -5.06
CA SER A 215 -24.11 -13.92 -3.67
C SER A 215 -25.16 -13.18 -2.85
N LEU A 216 -25.23 -11.86 -2.97
CA LEU A 216 -26.21 -11.03 -2.27
C LEU A 216 -27.64 -11.31 -2.76
N ILE A 217 -27.84 -11.40 -4.08
CA ILE A 217 -29.15 -11.71 -4.69
C ILE A 217 -29.66 -13.05 -4.14
N ASN A 218 -28.85 -14.11 -4.18
CA ASN A 218 -29.29 -15.43 -3.73
C ASN A 218 -29.51 -15.49 -2.22
N TYR A 219 -28.63 -14.87 -1.43
CA TYR A 219 -28.80 -14.80 0.02
C TYR A 219 -30.12 -14.08 0.38
N LEU A 220 -30.31 -12.87 -0.14
CA LEU A 220 -31.50 -12.07 0.15
C LEU A 220 -32.78 -12.71 -0.39
N ALA A 221 -32.75 -13.32 -1.57
CA ALA A 221 -33.91 -14.04 -2.11
C ALA A 221 -34.32 -15.24 -1.24
N THR A 222 -33.36 -15.86 -0.54
CA THR A 222 -33.62 -16.96 0.39
C THR A 222 -34.14 -16.45 1.73
N GLU A 223 -33.52 -15.42 2.31
CA GLU A 223 -33.92 -14.88 3.62
C GLU A 223 -35.22 -14.05 3.58
N MET A 224 -35.53 -13.46 2.43
CA MET A 224 -36.72 -12.61 2.22
C MET A 224 -37.82 -13.35 1.45
N GLU A 225 -37.77 -14.67 1.43
CA GLU A 225 -38.77 -15.52 0.78
C GLU A 225 -40.19 -15.12 1.25
N GLU A 226 -41.13 -15.03 0.29
CA GLU A 226 -42.50 -14.53 0.44
C GLU A 226 -42.70 -13.04 0.77
N LYS A 227 -41.65 -12.29 1.14
CA LYS A 227 -41.77 -10.85 1.49
C LYS A 227 -41.43 -9.92 0.34
N VAL A 228 -40.43 -10.27 -0.45
CA VAL A 228 -39.94 -9.46 -1.57
C VAL A 228 -39.67 -10.39 -2.75
N SER A 229 -40.06 -9.98 -3.95
CA SER A 229 -39.78 -10.79 -5.13
C SER A 229 -38.27 -10.79 -5.43
N LYS A 230 -37.75 -11.91 -5.93
CA LYS A 230 -36.34 -12.00 -6.37
C LYS A 230 -36.02 -10.93 -7.41
N ASP A 231 -36.97 -10.62 -8.29
CA ASP A 231 -36.80 -9.62 -9.35
C ASP A 231 -36.57 -8.20 -8.79
N ASP A 232 -37.24 -7.85 -7.69
CA ASP A 232 -37.06 -6.56 -7.01
C ASP A 232 -35.70 -6.50 -6.29
N ILE A 233 -35.27 -7.60 -5.68
CA ILE A 233 -33.94 -7.73 -5.07
C ILE A 233 -32.85 -7.58 -6.14
N GLU A 234 -33.01 -8.21 -7.30
CA GLU A 234 -32.07 -8.06 -8.41
C GLU A 234 -32.00 -6.62 -8.91
N LYS A 235 -33.14 -5.94 -9.05
CA LYS A 235 -33.17 -4.54 -9.44
C LYS A 235 -32.46 -3.64 -8.44
N LEU A 236 -32.69 -3.84 -7.14
CA LEU A 236 -32.03 -3.09 -6.08
C LEU A 236 -30.51 -3.29 -6.12
N ILE A 237 -30.03 -4.54 -6.21
CA ILE A 237 -28.60 -4.84 -6.15
C ILE A 237 -27.86 -4.42 -7.44
N LYS A 238 -28.51 -4.50 -8.61
CA LYS A 238 -27.88 -4.14 -9.89
C LYS A 238 -27.97 -2.65 -10.23
N TYR A 239 -29.04 -1.98 -9.80
CA TYR A 239 -29.35 -0.61 -10.24
C TYR A 239 -29.62 0.36 -9.09
N GLY A 240 -29.55 -0.07 -7.82
CA GLY A 240 -29.88 0.75 -6.64
C GLY A 240 -29.08 2.06 -6.54
N GLU A 241 -27.81 2.06 -6.97
CA GLU A 241 -26.98 3.27 -6.99
C GLU A 241 -27.51 4.33 -7.97
N GLN A 242 -28.06 3.92 -9.12
CA GLN A 242 -28.64 4.85 -10.11
C GLN A 242 -29.95 5.50 -9.64
N PHE A 243 -30.64 4.88 -8.69
CA PHE A 243 -31.85 5.44 -8.07
C PHE A 243 -31.54 6.41 -6.91
N GLY A 244 -30.33 6.37 -6.36
CA GLY A 244 -29.89 7.29 -5.30
C GLY A 244 -29.53 8.68 -5.83
N GLU A 245 -28.90 8.75 -7.00
CA GLU A 245 -28.50 10.02 -7.63
C GLU A 245 -29.67 10.80 -8.25
N ASN A 246 -30.71 10.10 -8.73
CA ASN A 246 -31.87 10.75 -9.35
C ASN A 246 -33.00 11.15 -8.37
N ASN A 247 -32.87 10.84 -7.07
CA ASN A 247 -33.92 11.10 -6.07
C ASN A 247 -33.67 12.33 -5.18
N THR A 248 -32.56 13.05 -5.36
CA THR A 248 -32.34 14.29 -4.58
C THR A 248 -33.41 15.34 -4.92
N ASP A 249 -33.90 15.39 -6.17
CA ASP A 249 -34.96 16.31 -6.59
C ASP A 249 -36.37 15.92 -6.12
N LEU A 250 -36.64 14.62 -5.92
CA LEU A 250 -37.95 14.13 -5.49
C LEU A 250 -38.19 14.34 -3.99
N ILE A 251 -37.14 14.28 -3.16
CA ILE A 251 -37.25 14.48 -1.70
C ILE A 251 -37.51 15.95 -1.35
N ASP A 252 -37.02 16.92 -2.14
CA ASP A 252 -37.30 18.34 -1.92
C ASP A 252 -38.70 18.77 -2.41
N SER A 253 -39.35 17.96 -3.28
CA SER A 253 -40.74 18.20 -3.71
C SER A 253 -41.80 17.75 -2.69
N LEU A 254 -41.39 17.12 -1.59
CA LEU A 254 -42.25 16.62 -0.51
C LEU A 254 -42.09 17.40 0.82
N LYS A 255 -41.44 18.58 0.79
CA LYS A 255 -41.47 19.57 1.88
C LYS A 255 -42.39 20.73 1.52
#